data_AF-A0A925B6D0-F1
#
_entry.id   AF-A0A925B6D0-F1
#
_cell.length_a   1.000
_cell.length_b   1.000
_cell.length_c   1.000
_cell.angle_alpha   90.00
_cell.angle_beta   90.00
_cell.angle_gamma   90.00
#
_symmetry.space_group_name_H-M   'P 1'
#
loop_
_entity.id
_entity.type
_entity.pdbx_description
1 polymer ?
#
loop_
_entity_poly.entity_id
_entity_poly.type
_entity_poly.pdbx_seq_one_letter_code
_entity_poly.pdbx_strand_id
1 'polypeptide(L)'
;AAALLNGGGFAYLPLAAISPALEALLQLRRVLGLRSPLNTAARLLDPFDARAGVDGVFHPAYIALHLATAERLGRPRLVVVKGGGGEAERTALKPVTAHWFDQSAGRGEAVLPPVATQPVSDGDHERAFLAAWHDGHGADTAVATVALGLIALGEPPDTADAKAAEVWRYRRR
;
A
#
# COMPACT_ATOMS: atom_id res chain seq x y z
N ALA A 1 -1.88 -11.57 15.86
CA ALA A 1 -2.42 -11.13 14.55
C ALA A 1 -3.68 -11.88 14.14
N ALA A 2 -3.66 -13.21 13.95
CA ALA A 2 -4.85 -13.97 13.53
C ALA A 2 -6.10 -13.73 14.38
N ALA A 3 -5.99 -13.76 15.72
CA ALA A 3 -7.12 -13.47 16.61
C ALA A 3 -7.68 -12.04 16.44
N LEU A 4 -6.83 -11.05 16.19
CA LEU A 4 -7.25 -9.65 15.95
C LEU A 4 -7.96 -9.51 14.60
N LEU A 5 -7.49 -10.21 13.56
CA LEU A 5 -8.17 -10.26 12.26
C LEU A 5 -9.56 -10.88 12.38
N ASN A 6 -9.69 -12.00 13.09
CA ASN A 6 -10.98 -12.68 13.28
C ASN A 6 -11.98 -11.85 14.09
N GLY A 7 -11.52 -11.10 15.11
CA GLY A 7 -12.40 -10.31 15.96
C GLY A 7 -12.69 -8.89 15.47
N GLY A 8 -11.72 -8.25 14.83
CA GLY A 8 -11.75 -6.81 14.51
C GLY A 8 -11.46 -6.45 13.06
N GLY A 9 -11.11 -7.41 12.20
CA GLY A 9 -10.82 -7.17 10.77
C GLY A 9 -9.54 -6.38 10.49
N PHE A 10 -8.71 -6.12 11.51
CA PHE A 10 -7.46 -5.37 11.37
C PHE A 10 -6.39 -5.92 12.31
N ALA A 11 -5.16 -6.02 11.81
CA ALA A 11 -3.99 -6.33 12.62
C ALA A 11 -2.75 -5.67 12.03
N TYR A 12 -1.91 -5.12 12.89
CA TYR A 12 -0.53 -4.79 12.55
C TYR A 12 0.37 -5.97 12.93
N LEU A 13 1.28 -6.35 12.02
CA LEU A 13 2.25 -7.41 12.24
C LEU A 13 3.66 -6.89 11.95
N PRO A 14 4.48 -6.61 12.98
CA PRO A 14 5.84 -6.14 12.76
C PRO A 14 6.70 -7.24 12.13
N LEU A 15 7.65 -6.86 11.29
CA LEU A 15 8.53 -7.82 10.62
C LEU A 15 9.29 -8.71 11.60
N ALA A 16 9.77 -8.17 12.73
CA ALA A 16 10.41 -8.94 13.78
C ALA A 16 9.53 -10.08 14.35
N ALA A 17 8.20 -9.98 14.28
CA ALA A 17 7.30 -11.06 14.69
C ALA A 17 7.11 -12.13 13.60
N ILE A 18 7.41 -11.81 12.33
CA ILE A 18 7.37 -12.75 11.20
C ILE A 18 8.72 -13.47 11.08
N SER A 19 9.81 -12.70 11.05
CA SER A 19 11.17 -13.19 10.88
C SER A 19 12.16 -12.24 11.55
N PRO A 20 12.56 -12.52 12.81
CA PRO A 20 13.61 -11.78 13.50
C PRO A 20 14.94 -11.78 12.70
N ALA A 21 15.22 -12.86 11.98
CA ALA A 21 16.41 -12.97 11.15
C ALA A 21 16.39 -11.99 9.97
N LEU A 22 15.24 -11.87 9.28
CA LEU A 22 15.11 -10.92 8.18
C LEU A 22 15.19 -9.47 8.67
N GLU A 23 14.57 -9.16 9.81
CA GLU A 23 14.72 -7.85 10.47
C GLU A 23 16.20 -7.55 10.73
N ALA A 24 16.95 -8.47 11.34
CA ALA A 24 18.38 -8.29 11.62
C ALA A 24 19.19 -8.01 10.35
N LEU A 25 18.91 -8.73 9.26
CA LEU A 25 19.54 -8.49 7.96
C LEU A 25 19.22 -7.09 7.40
N LEU A 26 17.98 -6.62 7.53
CA LEU A 26 17.61 -5.26 7.11
C LEU A 26 18.28 -4.17 7.95
N GLN A 27 18.53 -4.43 9.23
CA GLN A 27 19.23 -3.49 10.11
C GLN A 27 20.72 -3.33 9.76
N LEU A 28 21.32 -4.25 8.99
CA LEU A 28 22.70 -4.09 8.49
C LEU A 28 22.88 -2.84 7.64
N ARG A 29 21.80 -2.24 7.11
CA ARG A 29 21.86 -0.91 6.46
C ARG A 29 22.52 0.15 7.34
N ARG A 30 22.41 0.05 8.67
CA ARG A 30 23.03 0.99 9.62
C ARG A 30 24.55 0.83 9.67
N VAL A 31 25.05 -0.35 9.37
CA VAL A 31 26.49 -0.67 9.34
C VAL A 31 27.07 -0.41 7.95
N LEU A 32 26.35 -0.85 6.90
CA LEU A 32 26.82 -0.81 5.51
C LEU A 32 26.48 0.49 4.77
N GLY A 33 25.54 1.29 5.29
CA GLY A 33 25.09 2.53 4.66
C GLY A 33 24.25 2.36 3.39
N LEU A 34 23.85 1.13 3.03
CA LEU A 34 23.19 0.81 1.77
C LEU A 34 21.88 0.04 1.98
N ARG A 35 20.95 0.18 1.01
CA ARG A 35 19.78 -0.71 0.89
C ARG A 35 20.21 -2.02 0.24
N SER A 36 19.61 -3.13 0.67
CA SER A 36 19.86 -4.45 0.08
C SER A 36 18.63 -4.92 -0.71
N PRO A 37 18.76 -5.93 -1.58
CA PRO A 37 17.61 -6.55 -2.24
C PRO A 37 16.53 -7.06 -1.27
N LEU A 38 16.91 -7.31 -0.01
CA LEU A 38 15.97 -7.71 1.03
C LEU A 38 14.93 -6.63 1.32
N ASN A 39 15.22 -5.34 1.12
CA ASN A 39 14.23 -4.27 1.29
C ASN A 39 13.04 -4.41 0.34
N THR A 40 13.29 -4.92 -0.88
CA THR A 40 12.24 -5.25 -1.85
C THR A 40 11.58 -6.57 -1.50
N ALA A 41 12.38 -7.61 -1.20
CA ALA A 41 11.85 -8.94 -0.89
C ALA A 41 10.95 -8.97 0.36
N ALA A 42 11.25 -8.19 1.40
CA ALA A 42 10.41 -8.14 2.60
C ALA A 42 8.98 -7.65 2.32
N ARG A 43 8.80 -6.79 1.30
CA ARG A 43 7.46 -6.32 0.89
C ARG A 43 6.63 -7.42 0.21
N LEU A 44 7.29 -8.47 -0.29
CA LEU A 44 6.65 -9.63 -0.93
C LEU A 44 6.21 -10.69 0.09
N LEU A 45 6.39 -10.44 1.39
CA LEU A 45 5.86 -11.34 2.42
C LEU A 45 4.34 -11.20 2.51
N ASP A 46 3.65 -12.33 2.54
CA ASP A 46 2.20 -12.42 2.77
C ASP A 46 1.93 -13.64 3.66
N PRO A 47 2.07 -13.50 4.99
CA PRO A 47 1.98 -14.63 5.92
C PRO A 47 0.55 -15.15 6.13
N PHE A 48 -0.46 -14.52 5.51
CA PHE A 48 -1.87 -14.87 5.68
C PHE A 48 -2.58 -15.21 4.37
N ASP A 49 -1.84 -15.39 3.27
CA ASP A 49 -2.38 -15.67 1.94
C ASP A 49 -3.53 -14.72 1.58
N ALA A 50 -3.27 -13.42 1.70
CA ALA A 50 -4.27 -12.39 1.49
C ALA A 50 -4.86 -12.48 0.07
N ARG A 51 -6.19 -12.39 -0.02
CA ARG A 51 -6.90 -12.39 -1.31
C ARG A 51 -6.55 -11.21 -2.24
N ALA A 52 -5.95 -10.16 -1.67
CA ALA A 52 -5.56 -8.95 -2.36
C ALA A 52 -4.47 -8.23 -1.56
N GLY A 53 -3.50 -7.63 -2.26
CA GLY A 53 -2.45 -6.81 -1.66
C GLY A 53 -2.19 -5.53 -2.44
N VAL A 54 -1.52 -4.57 -1.79
CA VAL A 54 -1.00 -3.36 -2.41
C VAL A 54 0.48 -3.22 -2.03
N ASP A 55 1.34 -3.20 -3.04
CA ASP A 55 2.77 -3.00 -2.87
C ASP A 55 3.19 -1.61 -3.34
N GLY A 56 4.15 -1.03 -2.63
CA GLY A 56 4.90 0.14 -3.05
C GLY A 56 6.27 -0.22 -3.59
N VAL A 57 6.69 0.44 -4.66
CA VAL A 57 8.06 0.35 -5.18
C VAL A 57 8.74 1.70 -5.24
N PHE A 58 10.04 1.73 -4.95
CA PHE A 58 10.83 2.95 -5.04
C PHE A 58 11.21 3.32 -6.49
N HIS A 59 11.38 2.32 -7.34
CA HIS A 59 11.79 2.48 -8.74
C HIS A 59 10.81 1.76 -9.68
N PRO A 60 10.33 2.40 -10.78
CA PRO A 60 9.36 1.80 -11.71
C PRO A 60 9.77 0.43 -12.25
N ALA A 61 11.07 0.19 -12.47
CA ALA A 61 11.56 -1.10 -12.94
C ALA A 61 11.18 -2.30 -12.04
N TYR A 62 10.88 -2.07 -10.75
CA TYR A 62 10.46 -3.14 -9.84
C TYR A 62 8.98 -3.52 -9.97
N ILE A 63 8.16 -2.73 -10.68
CA ILE A 63 6.73 -3.05 -10.88
C ILE A 63 6.59 -4.41 -11.56
N ALA A 64 7.28 -4.62 -12.68
CA ALA A 64 7.22 -5.87 -13.42
C ALA A 64 7.71 -7.06 -12.57
N LEU A 65 8.69 -6.85 -11.69
CA LEU A 65 9.20 -7.88 -10.79
C LEU A 65 8.16 -8.29 -9.73
N HIS A 66 7.48 -7.31 -9.11
CA HIS A 66 6.42 -7.58 -8.13
C HIS A 66 5.26 -8.33 -8.77
N LEU A 67 4.80 -7.89 -9.95
CA LEU A 67 3.71 -8.56 -10.67
C LEU A 67 4.08 -9.98 -11.10
N ALA A 68 5.30 -10.18 -11.62
CA ALA A 68 5.79 -11.52 -11.98
C ALA A 68 5.97 -12.42 -10.75
N THR A 69 6.33 -11.86 -9.59
CA THR A 69 6.43 -12.62 -8.35
C THR A 69 5.05 -13.02 -7.84
N ALA A 70 4.06 -12.11 -7.88
CA ALA A 70 2.68 -12.43 -7.53
C ALA A 70 2.13 -13.57 -8.39
N GLU A 71 2.35 -13.50 -9.70
CA GLU A 71 1.97 -14.55 -10.65
C GLU A 71 2.65 -15.89 -10.31
N ARG A 72 3.96 -15.88 -10.08
CA ARG A 72 4.73 -17.10 -9.77
C ARG A 72 4.37 -17.71 -8.41
N LEU A 73 4.02 -16.89 -7.43
CA LEU A 73 3.59 -17.34 -6.10
C LEU A 73 2.10 -17.68 -6.04
N GLY A 74 1.35 -17.49 -7.14
CA GLY A 74 -0.08 -17.75 -7.18
C GLY A 74 -0.90 -16.80 -6.30
N ARG A 75 -0.42 -15.57 -6.06
CA ARG A 75 -1.20 -14.57 -5.33
C ARG A 75 -2.48 -14.26 -6.10
N PRO A 76 -3.66 -14.21 -5.45
CA PRO A 76 -4.91 -13.99 -6.18
C PRO A 76 -4.94 -12.62 -6.87
N ARG A 77 -4.56 -11.55 -6.14
CA ARG A 77 -4.59 -10.17 -6.65
C ARG A 77 -3.49 -9.31 -6.02
N LEU A 78 -2.82 -8.49 -6.82
CA LEU A 78 -1.83 -7.52 -6.35
C LEU A 78 -1.93 -6.23 -7.15
N VAL A 79 -2.01 -5.08 -6.46
CA VAL A 79 -1.76 -3.75 -7.04
C VAL A 79 -0.37 -3.29 -6.67
N VAL A 80 0.34 -2.65 -7.59
CA VAL A 80 1.68 -2.09 -7.39
C VAL A 80 1.69 -0.65 -7.87
N VAL A 81 2.22 0.25 -7.04
CA VAL A 81 2.41 1.67 -7.36
C VAL A 81 3.83 2.12 -7.05
N LYS A 82 4.29 3.16 -7.75
CA LYS A 82 5.48 3.92 -7.33
C LYS A 82 5.06 4.97 -6.29
N GLY A 83 4.92 4.55 -5.04
CA GLY A 83 4.56 5.48 -3.95
C GLY A 83 5.74 6.28 -3.39
N GLY A 84 5.43 7.27 -2.56
CA GLY A 84 6.42 8.11 -1.88
C GLY A 84 7.39 7.26 -1.06
N GLY A 85 8.70 7.43 -1.25
CA GLY A 85 9.71 6.63 -0.54
C GLY A 85 9.71 5.13 -0.86
N GLY A 86 8.87 4.67 -1.79
CA GLY A 86 8.60 3.26 -2.08
C GLY A 86 7.51 2.65 -1.22
N GLU A 87 6.70 3.45 -0.52
CA GLU A 87 5.56 2.96 0.25
C GLU A 87 4.36 2.63 -0.63
N ALA A 88 3.46 1.79 -0.11
CA ALA A 88 2.19 1.44 -0.76
C ALA A 88 1.19 2.60 -0.62
N GLU A 89 1.57 3.74 -1.17
CA GLU A 89 0.88 5.02 -1.01
C GLU A 89 0.61 5.64 -2.38
N ARG A 90 -0.61 6.15 -2.56
CA ARG A 90 -0.93 7.03 -3.69
C ARG A 90 -0.83 8.47 -3.22
N THR A 91 0.11 9.22 -3.80
CA THR A 91 0.17 10.68 -3.60
C THR A 91 -1.10 11.34 -4.14
N ALA A 92 -1.66 12.29 -3.39
CA ALA A 92 -2.89 12.98 -3.77
C ALA A 92 -2.66 14.09 -4.83
N LEU A 93 -1.43 14.58 -4.99
CA LEU A 93 -1.14 15.79 -5.77
C LEU A 93 -0.80 15.56 -7.23
N LYS A 94 -0.48 14.32 -7.61
CA LYS A 94 0.03 13.99 -8.94
C LYS A 94 -0.67 12.74 -9.47
N PRO A 95 -0.79 12.60 -10.80
CA PRO A 95 -1.21 11.34 -11.38
C PRO A 95 -0.31 10.20 -10.92
N VAL A 96 -0.92 9.04 -10.65
CA VAL A 96 -0.22 7.80 -10.29
C VAL A 96 -0.76 6.67 -11.15
N THR A 97 0.12 5.92 -11.80
CA THR A 97 -0.28 4.69 -12.49
C THR A 97 -0.36 3.56 -11.48
N ALA A 98 -1.54 2.96 -11.33
CA ALA A 98 -1.72 1.69 -10.64
C ALA A 98 -1.55 0.57 -11.65
N HIS A 99 -0.63 -0.35 -11.38
CA HIS A 99 -0.45 -1.58 -12.15
C HIS A 99 -0.95 -2.74 -11.31
N TRP A 100 -1.58 -3.74 -11.91
CA TRP A 100 -2.06 -4.88 -11.16
C TRP A 100 -1.88 -6.20 -11.88
N PHE A 101 -1.91 -7.26 -11.07
CA PHE A 101 -2.08 -8.64 -11.50
C PHE A 101 -3.32 -9.18 -10.80
N ASP A 102 -4.16 -9.85 -11.58
CA ASP A 102 -5.32 -10.61 -11.12
C ASP A 102 -5.16 -12.03 -11.69
N GLN A 103 -5.23 -13.05 -10.84
CA GLN A 103 -5.03 -14.43 -11.26
C GLN A 103 -6.04 -14.92 -12.31
N SER A 104 -7.25 -14.33 -12.33
CA SER A 104 -8.33 -14.65 -13.25
C SER A 104 -8.34 -13.78 -14.53
N ALA A 105 -7.85 -12.54 -14.44
CA ALA A 105 -7.92 -11.57 -15.53
C ALA A 105 -6.55 -11.14 -16.10
N GLY A 106 -5.44 -11.58 -15.52
CA GLY A 106 -4.09 -11.22 -15.95
C GLY A 106 -3.64 -9.84 -15.45
N ARG A 107 -2.77 -9.19 -16.21
CA ARG A 107 -2.19 -7.89 -15.85
C ARG A 107 -2.97 -6.74 -16.46
N GLY A 108 -3.00 -5.61 -15.76
CA GLY A 108 -3.59 -4.37 -16.25
C GLY A 108 -2.95 -3.14 -15.60
N GLU A 109 -3.29 -1.97 -16.11
CA GLU A 109 -2.88 -0.69 -15.54
C GLU A 109 -3.91 0.41 -15.82
N ALA A 110 -3.92 1.43 -14.96
CA ALA A 110 -4.70 2.64 -15.15
C ALA A 110 -3.98 3.84 -14.53
N VAL A 111 -4.04 4.99 -15.22
CA VAL A 111 -3.59 6.27 -14.66
C VAL A 111 -4.70 6.82 -13.78
N LEU A 112 -4.39 6.98 -12.49
CA LEU A 112 -5.28 7.58 -11.51
C LEU A 112 -4.98 9.08 -11.43
N PRO A 113 -5.99 9.96 -11.52
CA PRO A 113 -5.79 11.41 -11.48
C PRO A 113 -5.36 11.89 -10.09
N PRO A 114 -4.80 13.11 -9.97
CA PRO A 114 -4.64 13.77 -8.68
C PRO A 114 -6.02 14.02 -8.03
N VAL A 115 -6.09 13.90 -6.71
CA VAL A 115 -7.32 14.13 -5.92
C VAL A 115 -7.22 15.34 -4.99
N ALA A 116 -6.02 15.93 -4.86
CA ALA A 116 -5.79 17.16 -4.10
C ALA A 116 -5.06 18.20 -4.95
N THR A 117 -5.26 19.47 -4.59
CA THR A 117 -4.61 20.62 -5.25
C THR A 117 -3.59 21.31 -4.35
N GLN A 118 -3.58 21.03 -3.04
CA GLN A 118 -2.68 21.64 -2.07
C GLN A 118 -1.94 20.59 -1.26
N PRO A 119 -0.63 20.77 -1.03
CA PRO A 119 0.12 19.87 -0.18
C PRO A 119 -0.36 19.97 1.27
N VAL A 120 -0.33 18.83 1.96
CA VAL A 120 -0.43 18.80 3.42
C VAL A 120 0.91 19.29 3.98
N SER A 121 0.88 20.13 5.01
CA SER A 121 2.09 20.66 5.63
C SER A 121 2.93 19.53 6.25
N ASP A 122 4.23 19.52 5.95
CA ASP A 122 5.22 18.67 6.62
C ASP A 122 5.35 19.11 8.08
N GLY A 123 4.52 18.52 8.94
CA GLY A 123 4.44 18.82 10.37
C GLY A 123 4.58 17.57 11.23
N ASP A 124 4.15 17.68 12.48
CA ASP A 124 4.04 16.53 13.39
C ASP A 124 3.07 15.50 12.82
N HIS A 125 3.59 14.33 12.44
CA HIS A 125 2.84 13.23 11.83
C HIS A 125 1.71 12.73 12.73
N GLU A 126 1.87 12.72 14.06
CA GLU A 126 0.83 12.25 14.97
C GLU A 126 -0.35 13.23 14.96
N ARG A 127 -0.07 14.52 15.07
CA ARG A 127 -1.11 15.56 14.98
C ARG A 127 -1.77 15.57 13.61
N ALA A 128 -0.99 15.43 12.54
CA ALA A 128 -1.52 15.36 11.18
C ALA A 128 -2.44 14.14 10.99
N PHE A 129 -2.03 12.98 11.50
CA PHE A 129 -2.86 11.77 11.47
C PHE A 129 -4.16 11.96 12.25
N LEU A 130 -4.12 12.47 13.47
CA LEU A 130 -5.31 12.70 14.29
C LEU A 130 -6.25 13.72 13.66
N ALA A 131 -5.72 14.82 13.10
CA ALA A 131 -6.51 15.82 12.38
C ALA A 131 -7.17 15.22 11.13
N ALA A 132 -6.46 14.39 10.36
CA ALA A 132 -7.05 13.66 9.25
C ALA A 132 -8.14 12.70 9.76
N TRP A 133 -7.86 11.93 10.80
CA TRP A 133 -8.74 10.88 11.30
C TRP A 133 -10.02 11.41 11.94
N HIS A 134 -9.97 12.53 12.66
CA HIS A 134 -11.14 13.10 13.35
C HIS A 134 -11.83 14.20 12.54
N ASP A 135 -11.05 15.10 11.94
CA ASP A 135 -11.55 16.32 11.31
C ASP A 135 -11.53 16.25 9.78
N GLY A 136 -10.89 15.22 9.21
CA GLY A 136 -10.72 15.07 7.76
C GLY A 136 -9.65 15.97 7.16
N HIS A 137 -8.93 16.75 7.97
CA HIS A 137 -7.93 17.69 7.48
C HIS A 137 -6.71 16.95 6.91
N GLY A 138 -6.38 17.19 5.64
CA GLY A 138 -5.24 16.54 4.97
C GLY A 138 -5.43 15.04 4.73
N ALA A 139 -6.67 14.55 4.72
CA ALA A 139 -6.96 13.13 4.53
C ALA A 139 -6.78 12.62 3.09
N ASP A 140 -6.50 13.50 2.12
CA ASP A 140 -6.55 13.16 0.69
C ASP A 140 -5.63 11.99 0.31
N THR A 141 -4.40 11.97 0.83
CA THR A 141 -3.45 10.86 0.58
C THR A 141 -3.95 9.55 1.18
N ALA A 142 -4.56 9.59 2.38
CA ALA A 142 -5.14 8.41 3.01
C ALA A 142 -6.32 7.88 2.19
N VAL A 143 -7.23 8.75 1.76
CA VAL A 143 -8.39 8.39 0.92
C VAL A 143 -7.93 7.85 -0.45
N ALA A 144 -6.98 8.52 -1.11
CA ALA A 144 -6.40 8.06 -2.36
C ALA A 144 -5.74 6.68 -2.23
N THR A 145 -5.11 6.40 -1.08
CA THR A 145 -4.49 5.10 -0.81
C THR A 145 -5.53 4.01 -0.53
N VAL A 146 -6.66 4.34 0.12
CA VAL A 146 -7.82 3.42 0.23
C VAL A 146 -8.32 3.00 -1.15
N ALA A 147 -8.34 3.91 -2.14
CA ALA A 147 -8.72 3.57 -3.51
C ALA A 147 -7.83 2.47 -4.12
N LEU A 148 -6.51 2.46 -3.84
CA LEU A 148 -5.63 1.36 -4.28
C LEU A 148 -6.05 0.01 -3.68
N GLY A 149 -6.42 0.00 -2.40
CA GLY A 149 -6.95 -1.20 -1.74
C GLY A 149 -8.25 -1.69 -2.35
N LEU A 150 -9.15 -0.76 -2.72
CA LEU A 150 -10.41 -1.09 -3.41
C LEU A 150 -10.15 -1.67 -4.81
N ILE A 151 -9.21 -1.10 -5.58
CA ILE A 151 -8.80 -1.66 -6.88
C ILE A 151 -8.23 -3.06 -6.71
N ALA A 152 -7.38 -3.29 -5.70
CA ALA A 152 -6.86 -4.61 -5.39
C ALA A 152 -7.97 -5.61 -5.03
N LEU A 153 -9.09 -5.13 -4.47
CA LEU A 153 -10.26 -5.94 -4.13
C LEU A 153 -11.27 -6.12 -5.29
N GLY A 154 -11.09 -5.47 -6.44
CA GLY A 154 -12.01 -5.62 -7.57
C GLY A 154 -12.75 -4.39 -8.01
N GLU A 155 -12.57 -3.26 -7.33
CA GLU A 155 -13.22 -2.02 -7.75
C GLU A 155 -12.59 -1.50 -9.06
N PRO A 156 -13.41 -1.16 -10.07
CA PRO A 156 -12.92 -0.47 -11.26
C PRO A 156 -12.17 0.84 -10.92
N PRO A 157 -11.06 1.18 -11.60
CA PRO A 157 -10.29 2.39 -11.30
C PRO A 157 -11.09 3.70 -11.39
N ASP A 158 -12.09 3.76 -12.27
CA ASP A 158 -12.96 4.92 -12.49
C ASP A 158 -13.97 5.15 -11.35
N THR A 159 -14.32 4.11 -10.59
CA THR A 159 -15.25 4.20 -9.44
C THR A 159 -14.53 4.16 -8.08
N ALA A 160 -13.25 3.76 -8.06
CA ALA A 160 -12.47 3.56 -6.84
C ALA A 160 -12.37 4.80 -5.95
N ASP A 161 -12.19 5.99 -6.53
CA ASP A 161 -12.06 7.24 -5.76
C ASP A 161 -13.36 7.64 -5.06
N ALA A 162 -14.50 7.51 -5.75
CA ALA A 162 -15.80 7.79 -5.17
C ALA A 162 -16.10 6.84 -3.99
N LYS A 163 -15.78 5.56 -4.17
CA LYS A 163 -15.98 4.54 -3.13
C LYS A 163 -15.01 4.68 -1.97
N ALA A 164 -13.77 5.10 -2.22
CA ALA A 164 -12.82 5.41 -1.17
C ALA A 164 -13.29 6.59 -0.30
N ALA A 165 -13.84 7.63 -0.92
CA ALA A 165 -14.45 8.76 -0.19
C ALA A 165 -15.64 8.31 0.66
N GLU A 166 -16.46 7.38 0.16
CA GLU A 166 -17.57 6.78 0.92
C GLU A 166 -17.07 5.97 2.13
N VAL A 167 -16.09 5.09 1.92
CA VAL A 167 -15.45 4.30 2.99
C VAL A 167 -14.88 5.23 4.05
N TRP A 168 -14.20 6.32 3.64
CA TRP A 168 -13.68 7.30 4.57
C TRP A 168 -14.80 7.98 5.35
N ARG A 169 -15.86 8.47 4.68
CA ARG A 169 -16.98 9.17 5.32
C ARG A 169 -17.69 8.32 6.37
N TYR A 170 -17.88 7.03 6.11
CA TYR A 170 -18.59 6.10 6.99
C TYR A 170 -17.65 5.22 7.85
N ARG A 171 -16.37 5.58 7.94
CA ARG A 171 -15.41 4.88 8.80
C ARG A 171 -15.89 4.88 10.26
N ARG A 172 -15.56 3.82 10.99
CA ARG A 172 -15.75 3.78 12.45
C ARG A 172 -14.75 4.73 13.10
N ARG A 173 -15.25 5.73 13.83
CA ARG A 173 -14.44 6.68 14.61
C ARG A 173 -14.18 6.13 16.01
#